data_AF-A0A813FHF4-F1
#
_entry.id   AF-A0A813FHF4-F1
#
_cell.length_a   1.000
_cell.length_b   1.000
_cell.length_c   1.000
_cell.angle_alpha   90.00
_cell.angle_beta   90.00
_cell.angle_gamma   90.00
#
_symmetry.space_group_name_H-M   'P 1'
#
loop_
_entity.id
_entity.type
_entity.pdbx_description
1 polymer ?
#
loop_
_entity_poly.entity_id
_entity_poly.type
_entity_poly.pdbx_seq_one_letter_code
_entity_poly.pdbx_strand_id
1 'polypeptide(L)'
;MGAALGGGEMEETDRRPAAFQTLYTAGHRVELAATKLGPGLPGFQAYHTSVVVDDIEFAFSGDGICYGPGLMSHRMLPDEVKVTYMGLTSITGDSMRSTLKQFFDRGTYDLLRKNCNSFSDCSLYFLLDCRLDPGYRGLEQLGHMADKRGGIVQAITGGDYRPNVKANEFSVERCIRHVNKIKSGPLFVK
;
A
#
# COMPACT_ATOMS: atom_id res chain seq x y z
N MET A 1 30.49 10.47 -41.75
CA MET A 1 30.74 10.75 -40.32
C MET A 1 29.95 12.00 -39.96
N GLY A 2 29.09 12.09 -38.95
CA GLY A 2 28.47 11.18 -37.99
C GLY A 2 27.27 11.98 -37.45
N ALA A 3 26.08 11.38 -37.39
CA ALA A 3 25.46 10.84 -36.17
C ALA A 3 24.21 11.67 -35.86
N ALA A 4 23.06 11.14 -36.26
CA ALA A 4 21.75 11.66 -35.89
C ALA A 4 21.53 11.44 -34.39
N LEU A 5 21.17 12.50 -33.68
CA LEU A 5 20.72 12.45 -32.29
C LEU A 5 19.29 11.90 -32.29
N GLY A 6 19.17 10.59 -32.09
CA GLY A 6 17.90 9.94 -31.77
C GLY A 6 17.48 10.32 -30.36
N GLY A 7 16.63 11.33 -30.23
CA GLY A 7 15.85 11.56 -29.03
C GLY A 7 14.84 10.42 -28.89
N GLY A 8 15.09 9.51 -27.95
CA GLY A 8 14.11 8.50 -27.56
C GLY A 8 12.94 9.19 -26.87
N GLU A 9 11.89 9.48 -27.62
CA GLU A 9 10.56 9.72 -27.09
C GLU A 9 10.17 8.46 -26.29
N MET A 10 10.06 8.58 -24.97
CA MET A 10 9.39 7.57 -24.17
C MET A 10 7.95 7.50 -24.68
N GLU A 11 7.61 6.40 -25.36
CA GLU A 11 6.24 6.04 -25.70
C GLU A 11 5.35 6.28 -24.49
N GLU A 12 4.48 7.29 -24.60
CA GLU A 12 3.39 7.53 -23.68
C GLU A 12 2.45 6.34 -23.82
N THR A 13 2.68 5.33 -22.97
CA THR A 13 1.96 4.05 -23.03
C THR A 13 0.46 4.31 -22.95
N ASP A 14 -0.30 3.78 -23.91
CA ASP A 14 -1.78 3.82 -24.04
C ASP A 14 -2.46 3.08 -22.86
N ARG A 15 -2.18 3.54 -21.64
CA ARG A 15 -2.68 2.98 -20.41
C ARG A 15 -3.99 3.66 -20.08
N ARG A 16 -5.09 2.91 -20.16
CA ARG A 16 -6.39 3.37 -19.66
C ARG A 16 -6.38 3.42 -18.12
N PRO A 17 -6.58 4.60 -17.50
CA PRO A 17 -6.70 4.72 -16.06
C PRO A 17 -7.85 3.85 -15.53
N ALA A 18 -7.73 3.35 -14.30
CA ALA A 18 -8.73 2.47 -13.68
C ALA A 18 -10.18 2.99 -13.80
N ALA A 19 -10.38 4.31 -13.64
CA ALA A 19 -11.69 4.96 -13.76
C ALA A 19 -12.38 4.73 -15.12
N PHE A 20 -11.61 4.59 -16.21
CA PHE A 20 -12.17 4.36 -17.55
C PHE A 20 -12.42 2.88 -17.85
N GLN A 21 -11.83 1.96 -17.09
CA GLN A 21 -11.96 0.52 -17.30
C GLN A 21 -13.36 0.00 -16.91
N THR A 22 -14.06 0.70 -16.03
CA THR A 22 -15.36 0.27 -15.48
C THR A 22 -16.54 1.00 -16.10
N LEU A 23 -16.34 1.80 -17.15
CA LEU A 23 -17.44 2.53 -17.82
C LEU A 23 -18.46 1.60 -18.48
N TYR A 24 -18.03 0.41 -18.91
CA TYR A 24 -18.86 -0.53 -19.68
C TYR A 24 -18.83 -1.96 -19.13
N THR A 25 -18.27 -2.17 -17.92
CA THR A 25 -18.13 -3.49 -17.30
C THR A 25 -18.28 -3.36 -15.80
N ALA A 26 -18.94 -4.33 -15.16
CA ALA A 26 -19.05 -4.36 -13.70
C ALA A 26 -17.64 -4.36 -13.08
N GLY A 27 -17.37 -3.36 -12.25
CA GLY A 27 -16.09 -3.23 -11.54
C GLY A 27 -16.19 -3.78 -10.12
N HIS A 28 -15.04 -4.18 -9.59
CA HIS A 28 -14.85 -4.54 -8.19
C HIS A 28 -14.83 -3.28 -7.34
N ARG A 29 -15.58 -3.29 -6.24
CA ARG A 29 -15.67 -2.17 -5.30
C ARG A 29 -14.44 -2.17 -4.41
N VAL A 30 -13.72 -1.05 -4.37
CA VAL A 30 -12.51 -0.88 -3.57
C VAL A 30 -12.75 0.11 -2.45
N GLU A 31 -12.39 -0.28 -1.23
CA GLU A 31 -12.47 0.56 -0.03
C GLU A 31 -11.16 0.53 0.75
N LEU A 32 -10.91 1.61 1.49
CA LEU A 32 -9.84 1.70 2.48
C LEU A 32 -10.48 1.65 3.86
N ALA A 33 -10.10 0.67 4.68
CA ALA A 33 -10.42 0.64 6.09
C ALA A 33 -9.24 1.19 6.89
N ALA A 34 -9.52 2.07 7.86
CA ALA A 34 -8.50 2.68 8.70
C ALA A 34 -8.96 2.77 10.16
N THR A 35 -8.11 2.37 11.09
CA THR A 35 -8.34 2.53 12.53
C THR A 35 -7.13 3.21 13.16
N LYS A 36 -7.38 4.15 14.06
CA LYS A 36 -6.32 4.83 14.81
C LYS A 36 -5.69 3.86 15.82
N LEU A 37 -4.37 3.95 15.97
CA LEU A 37 -3.61 3.17 16.94
C LEU A 37 -3.07 4.08 18.04
N GLY A 38 -3.37 3.73 19.29
CA GLY A 38 -2.86 4.40 20.47
C GLY A 38 -3.31 5.87 20.61
N PRO A 39 -2.89 6.54 21.70
CA PRO A 39 -3.13 7.96 21.85
C PRO A 39 -2.34 8.74 20.78
N GLY A 40 -3.00 9.65 20.07
CA GLY A 40 -2.32 10.59 19.19
C GLY A 40 -1.35 11.47 19.99
N LEU A 41 -0.21 11.80 19.39
CA LEU A 41 0.71 12.82 19.91
C LEU A 41 0.45 14.15 19.18
N PRO A 42 0.82 15.31 19.74
CA PRO A 42 0.68 16.58 19.04
C PRO A 42 1.33 16.53 17.64
N GLY A 43 0.52 16.68 16.59
CA GLY A 43 0.96 16.62 15.20
C GLY A 43 1.18 15.21 14.63
N PHE A 44 0.82 14.15 15.36
CA PHE A 44 1.07 12.77 14.93
C PHE A 44 -0.03 11.79 15.36
N GLN A 45 -0.47 10.94 14.43
CA GLN A 45 -1.40 9.84 14.70
C GLN A 45 -0.94 8.58 13.97
N ALA A 46 -0.85 7.46 14.70
CA ALA A 46 -0.61 6.15 14.10
C ALA A 46 -1.93 5.54 13.61
N TYR A 47 -1.86 4.79 12.51
CA TYR A 47 -3.00 4.12 11.90
C TYR A 47 -2.63 2.69 11.50
N HIS A 48 -3.61 1.81 11.63
CA HIS A 48 -3.68 0.54 10.92
C HIS A 48 -4.61 0.70 9.72
N THR A 49 -4.20 0.22 8.55
CA THR A 49 -5.03 0.25 7.34
C THR A 49 -5.12 -1.11 6.66
N SER A 50 -6.21 -1.33 5.95
CA SER A 50 -6.41 -2.46 5.04
C SER A 50 -7.20 -2.04 3.82
N VAL A 51 -7.10 -2.82 2.73
CA VAL A 51 -7.87 -2.59 1.49
C VAL A 51 -8.93 -3.67 1.37
N VAL A 52 -10.17 -3.26 1.10
CA VAL A 52 -11.29 -4.17 0.88
C VAL A 52 -11.64 -4.18 -0.60
N VAL A 53 -11.74 -5.37 -1.20
CA VAL A 53 -12.20 -5.58 -2.58
C VAL A 53 -13.35 -6.58 -2.56
N ASP A 54 -14.55 -6.15 -2.97
CA ASP A 54 -15.79 -6.97 -2.95
C ASP A 54 -15.97 -7.76 -1.64
N ASP A 55 -15.98 -7.04 -0.51
CA ASP A 55 -16.16 -7.59 0.85
C ASP A 55 -15.01 -8.45 1.39
N ILE A 56 -13.93 -8.64 0.62
CA ILE A 56 -12.71 -9.31 1.08
C ILE A 56 -11.68 -8.27 1.50
N GLU A 57 -11.34 -8.27 2.78
CA GLU A 57 -10.24 -7.49 3.33
C GLU A 57 -8.91 -8.11 2.95
N PHE A 58 -7.93 -7.25 2.64
CA PHE A 58 -6.52 -7.56 2.48
C PHE A 58 -5.70 -6.64 3.39
N ALA A 59 -4.88 -7.24 4.26
CA ALA A 59 -4.01 -6.52 5.18
C ALA A 59 -2.62 -7.18 5.24
N PHE A 60 -1.57 -6.39 5.48
CA PHE A 60 -0.22 -6.93 5.64
C PHE A 60 0.17 -7.00 7.12
N SER A 61 0.71 -8.13 7.53
CA SER A 61 1.15 -8.40 8.89
C SER A 61 2.47 -9.20 8.92
N GLY A 62 2.92 -9.60 10.11
CA GLY A 62 4.05 -10.52 10.27
C GLY A 62 3.89 -11.84 9.51
N ASP A 63 2.66 -12.29 9.26
CA ASP A 63 2.37 -13.52 8.52
C ASP A 63 2.32 -13.34 6.99
N GLY A 64 2.57 -12.13 6.49
CA GLY A 64 2.47 -11.78 5.07
C GLY A 64 1.15 -11.07 4.77
N ILE A 65 0.68 -11.17 3.52
CA ILE A 65 -0.64 -10.67 3.13
C ILE A 65 -1.71 -11.61 3.68
N CYS A 66 -2.44 -11.15 4.68
CA CYS A 66 -3.63 -11.79 5.22
C CYS A 66 -4.88 -11.30 4.48
N TYR A 67 -5.87 -12.17 4.31
CA TYR A 67 -7.12 -11.81 3.65
C TYR A 67 -8.29 -12.67 4.14
N GLY A 68 -9.50 -12.11 4.08
CA GLY A 68 -10.71 -12.78 4.53
C GLY A 68 -11.93 -11.87 4.48
N PRO A 69 -13.14 -12.41 4.71
CA PRO A 69 -14.36 -11.62 4.69
C PRO A 69 -14.46 -10.67 5.89
N GLY A 70 -14.92 -9.45 5.62
CA GLY A 70 -15.10 -8.41 6.64
C GLY A 70 -13.79 -7.85 7.20
N LEU A 71 -13.89 -6.92 8.17
CA LEU A 71 -12.76 -6.14 8.69
C LEU A 71 -12.06 -6.84 9.87
N MET A 72 -11.62 -8.09 9.65
CA MET A 72 -11.03 -8.94 10.70
C MET A 72 -9.81 -8.30 11.36
N SER A 73 -8.95 -7.64 10.58
CA SER A 73 -7.73 -7.01 11.11
C SER A 73 -7.99 -5.80 12.01
N HIS A 74 -9.21 -5.26 11.98
CA HIS A 74 -9.64 -4.11 12.79
C HIS A 74 -10.41 -4.49 14.06
N ARG A 75 -10.93 -5.72 14.18
CA ARG A 75 -11.87 -6.11 15.27
C ARG A 75 -11.34 -5.93 16.69
N MET A 76 -10.04 -6.13 16.89
CA MET A 76 -9.39 -6.06 18.20
C MET A 76 -8.69 -4.72 18.43
N LEU A 77 -8.87 -3.75 17.53
CA LEU A 77 -8.27 -2.43 17.66
C LEU A 77 -9.15 -1.53 18.54
N PRO A 78 -8.54 -0.60 19.29
CA PRO A 78 -9.23 0.13 20.36
C PRO A 78 -10.19 1.22 19.87
N ASP A 79 -10.10 1.62 18.60
CA ASP A 79 -10.87 2.72 18.02
C ASP A 79 -11.78 2.22 16.89
N GLU A 80 -12.77 3.02 16.53
CA GLU A 80 -13.71 2.72 15.45
C GLU A 80 -12.99 2.64 14.10
N VAL A 81 -13.40 1.66 13.29
CA VAL A 81 -12.91 1.54 11.92
C VAL A 81 -13.66 2.50 10.99
N LYS A 82 -12.91 3.37 10.32
CA LYS A 82 -13.42 4.21 9.25
C LYS A 82 -13.23 3.52 7.92
N VAL A 83 -14.34 3.21 7.24
CA VAL A 83 -14.34 2.66 5.88
C VAL A 83 -14.60 3.80 4.89
N THR A 84 -13.70 3.96 3.92
CA THR A 84 -13.80 4.99 2.89
C THR A 84 -13.85 4.32 1.53
N TYR A 85 -14.90 4.61 0.74
CA TYR A 85 -14.97 4.17 -0.65
C TYR A 85 -13.91 4.88 -1.48
N MET A 86 -13.12 4.09 -2.22
CA MET A 86 -11.97 4.58 -2.99
C MET A 86 -12.24 4.57 -4.50
N GLY A 87 -13.07 3.66 -5.00
CA GLY A 87 -13.41 3.59 -6.42
C GLY A 87 -13.84 2.20 -6.89
N LEU A 88 -13.98 2.07 -8.22
CA LEU A 88 -14.17 0.79 -8.90
C LEU A 88 -12.92 0.44 -9.69
N THR A 89 -12.65 -0.85 -9.83
CA THR A 89 -11.55 -1.38 -10.65
C THR A 89 -11.98 -2.60 -11.45
N SER A 90 -11.35 -2.87 -12.58
CA SER A 90 -11.55 -4.14 -13.32
C SER A 90 -10.72 -5.29 -12.73
N ILE A 91 -9.88 -5.02 -11.72
CA ILE A 91 -8.89 -5.94 -11.20
C ILE A 91 -9.36 -6.62 -9.92
N THR A 92 -9.29 -7.94 -9.86
CA THR A 92 -9.67 -8.69 -8.67
C THR A 92 -8.67 -8.50 -7.52
N GLY A 93 -9.15 -8.63 -6.27
CA GLY A 93 -8.29 -8.65 -5.08
C GLY A 93 -7.24 -9.78 -5.12
N ASP A 94 -7.57 -10.93 -5.70
CA ASP A 94 -6.63 -12.03 -5.88
C ASP A 94 -5.49 -11.71 -6.85
N SER A 95 -5.78 -10.97 -7.93
CA SER A 95 -4.75 -10.52 -8.88
C SER A 95 -3.79 -9.54 -8.21
N MET A 96 -4.34 -8.62 -7.42
CA MET A 96 -3.55 -7.69 -6.60
C MET A 96 -2.66 -8.45 -5.61
N ARG A 97 -3.25 -9.33 -4.79
CA ARG A 97 -2.53 -10.13 -3.80
C ARG A 97 -1.41 -10.93 -4.45
N SER A 98 -1.69 -11.63 -5.54
CA SER A 98 -0.71 -12.47 -6.25
C SER A 98 0.46 -11.64 -6.78
N THR A 99 0.19 -10.44 -7.29
CA THR A 99 1.22 -9.53 -7.79
C THR A 99 2.07 -8.92 -6.69
N LEU A 100 1.43 -8.48 -5.59
CA LEU A 100 2.09 -7.81 -4.49
C LEU A 100 2.79 -8.77 -3.53
N LYS A 101 2.45 -10.06 -3.53
CA LYS A 101 3.04 -11.08 -2.65
C LYS A 101 4.56 -11.06 -2.63
N GLN A 102 5.21 -10.94 -3.80
CA GLN A 102 6.67 -10.87 -3.94
C GLN A 102 7.31 -9.70 -3.16
N PHE A 103 6.54 -8.66 -2.87
CA PHE A 103 6.99 -7.50 -2.10
C PHE A 103 6.57 -7.59 -0.64
N PHE A 104 5.64 -8.45 -0.25
CA PHE A 104 5.01 -8.49 1.08
C PHE A 104 4.99 -9.92 1.63
N ASP A 105 6.17 -10.54 1.67
CA ASP A 105 6.35 -11.89 2.19
C ASP A 105 6.25 -12.00 3.71
N ARG A 106 5.92 -13.21 4.16
CA ARG A 106 5.91 -13.58 5.57
C ARG A 106 7.25 -13.26 6.25
N GLY A 107 7.18 -12.73 7.46
CA GLY A 107 8.35 -12.42 8.28
C GLY A 107 9.13 -11.20 7.80
N THR A 108 8.58 -10.39 6.89
CA THR A 108 9.22 -9.15 6.40
C THR A 108 8.58 -7.87 6.94
N TYR A 109 7.53 -7.98 7.76
CA TYR A 109 6.88 -6.83 8.38
C TYR A 109 7.86 -6.02 9.24
N ASP A 110 7.81 -4.70 9.10
CA ASP A 110 8.51 -3.71 9.90
C ASP A 110 7.60 -2.50 10.13
N LEU A 111 7.39 -2.14 11.40
CA LEU A 111 6.46 -1.07 11.78
C LEU A 111 6.74 0.28 11.11
N LEU A 112 8.01 0.62 10.82
CA LEU A 112 8.39 1.94 10.31
C LEU A 112 8.71 1.94 8.81
N ARG A 113 9.09 0.80 8.24
CA ARG A 113 9.54 0.72 6.84
C ARG A 113 8.56 0.01 5.94
N LYS A 114 7.93 -1.05 6.44
CA LYS A 114 7.16 -2.00 5.64
C LYS A 114 6.03 -2.60 6.48
N ASN A 115 4.94 -1.87 6.56
CA ASN A 115 3.79 -2.19 7.39
C ASN A 115 2.50 -2.25 6.54
N CYS A 116 1.35 -2.31 7.22
CA CYS A 116 0.04 -2.30 6.60
C CYS A 116 -0.24 -1.05 5.72
N ASN A 117 0.24 0.13 6.09
CA ASN A 117 0.06 1.38 5.33
C ASN A 117 0.87 1.35 4.02
N SER A 118 2.12 0.87 4.06
CA SER A 118 2.91 0.66 2.85
C SER A 118 2.26 -0.36 1.88
N PHE A 119 1.61 -1.38 2.42
CA PHE A 119 0.82 -2.35 1.65
C PHE A 119 -0.42 -1.73 1.04
N SER A 120 -1.20 -0.97 1.82
CA SER A 120 -2.39 -0.27 1.37
C SER A 120 -2.06 0.74 0.26
N ASP A 121 -0.95 1.48 0.36
CA ASP A 121 -0.48 2.40 -0.70
C ASP A 121 -0.21 1.66 -2.01
N CYS A 122 0.54 0.55 -1.96
CA CYS A 122 0.83 -0.26 -3.14
C CYS A 122 -0.44 -0.91 -3.74
N SER A 123 -1.37 -1.32 -2.87
CA SER A 123 -2.65 -1.94 -3.23
C SER A 123 -3.57 -0.95 -3.94
N LEU A 124 -3.77 0.23 -3.35
CA LEU A 124 -4.55 1.32 -3.95
C LEU A 124 -3.98 1.73 -5.31
N TYR A 125 -2.67 1.80 -5.44
CA TYR A 125 -2.05 2.12 -6.71
C TYR A 125 -2.26 1.04 -7.77
N PHE A 126 -2.12 -0.23 -7.38
CA PHE A 126 -2.37 -1.35 -8.27
C PHE A 126 -3.82 -1.38 -8.77
N LEU A 127 -4.78 -1.20 -7.87
CA LEU A 127 -6.21 -1.29 -8.18
C LEU A 127 -6.75 -0.03 -8.88
N LEU A 128 -6.39 1.16 -8.42
CA LEU A 128 -7.07 2.42 -8.73
C LEU A 128 -6.17 3.54 -9.27
N ASP A 129 -4.86 3.30 -9.41
CA ASP A 129 -3.88 4.32 -9.81
C ASP A 129 -3.76 5.52 -8.83
N CYS A 130 -4.30 5.38 -7.62
CA CYS A 130 -4.21 6.39 -6.57
C CYS A 130 -3.23 5.98 -5.46
N ARG A 131 -2.82 6.96 -4.64
CA ARG A 131 -1.90 6.74 -3.52
C ARG A 131 -2.64 6.83 -2.20
N LEU A 132 -2.11 6.17 -1.18
CA LEU A 132 -2.61 6.35 0.18
C LEU A 132 -2.37 7.79 0.65
N ASP A 133 -3.39 8.37 1.29
CA ASP A 133 -3.29 9.70 1.90
C ASP A 133 -2.06 9.76 2.81
N PRO A 134 -1.15 10.74 2.62
CA PRO A 134 0.02 10.93 3.48
C PRO A 134 -0.29 10.96 4.99
N GLY A 135 -1.50 11.35 5.39
CA GLY A 135 -1.93 11.35 6.79
C GLY A 135 -1.96 9.98 7.46
N TYR A 136 -2.12 8.89 6.69
CA TYR A 136 -2.03 7.52 7.22
C TYR A 136 -0.58 7.01 7.33
N ARG A 137 0.37 7.72 6.71
CA ARG A 137 1.80 7.34 6.66
C ARG A 137 2.66 7.98 7.75
N GLY A 138 2.01 8.48 8.80
CA GLY A 138 2.70 9.19 9.88
C GLY A 138 3.86 8.39 10.48
N LEU A 139 3.64 7.10 10.78
CA LEU A 139 4.67 6.24 11.40
C LEU A 139 5.92 6.10 10.55
N GLU A 140 5.77 5.96 9.23
CA GLU A 140 6.93 5.83 8.32
C GLU A 140 7.69 7.15 8.19
N GLN A 141 6.96 8.27 8.16
CA GLN A 141 7.57 9.61 8.18
C GLN A 141 8.37 9.84 9.47
N LEU A 142 7.85 9.40 10.63
CA LEU A 142 8.63 9.40 11.87
C LEU A 142 9.84 8.48 11.80
N GLY A 143 9.74 7.29 11.23
CA GLY A 143 10.88 6.38 11.05
C GLY A 143 12.02 7.02 10.27
N HIS A 144 11.72 7.68 9.16
CA HIS A 144 12.69 8.42 8.36
C HIS A 144 13.32 9.60 9.12
N MET A 145 12.62 10.18 10.10
CA MET A 145 13.14 11.23 10.98
C MET A 145 13.87 10.68 12.22
N ALA A 146 13.50 9.47 12.66
CA ALA A 146 13.93 8.85 13.92
C ALA A 146 15.27 8.12 13.84
N ASP A 147 15.82 7.85 12.64
CA ASP A 147 17.24 7.49 12.49
C ASP A 147 18.17 8.54 13.16
N LYS A 148 17.67 9.75 13.44
CA LYS A 148 18.37 10.78 14.23
C LYS A 148 18.00 10.83 15.72
N ARG A 149 16.91 10.19 16.17
CA ARG A 149 16.38 10.20 17.56
C ARG A 149 15.56 8.94 17.89
N GLY A 150 16.24 7.81 18.06
CA GLY A 150 15.61 6.50 18.35
C GLY A 150 14.68 6.44 19.58
N GLY A 151 14.70 7.43 20.47
CA GLY A 151 13.85 7.49 21.67
C GLY A 151 12.35 7.66 21.39
N ILE A 152 11.94 8.29 20.28
CA ILE A 152 10.52 8.58 20.01
C ILE A 152 9.75 7.29 19.63
N VAL A 153 10.33 6.48 18.75
CA VAL A 153 9.71 5.21 18.32
C VAL A 153 9.60 4.25 19.50
N GLN A 154 10.66 4.18 20.32
CA GLN A 154 10.65 3.35 21.52
C GLN A 154 9.61 3.83 22.53
N ALA A 155 9.42 5.14 22.71
CA ALA A 155 8.38 5.67 23.57
C ALA A 155 6.96 5.31 23.09
N ILE A 156 6.68 5.37 21.77
CA ILE A 156 5.36 5.02 21.20
C ILE A 156 5.09 3.52 21.30
N THR A 157 6.12 2.71 21.14
CA THR A 157 6.01 1.24 21.08
C THR A 157 6.23 0.58 22.44
N GLY A 158 6.33 1.36 23.51
CA GLY A 158 6.60 0.85 24.86
C GLY A 158 7.96 0.17 25.01
N GLY A 159 8.89 0.41 24.09
CA GLY A 159 10.21 -0.23 24.04
C GLY A 159 10.27 -1.51 23.20
N ASP A 160 9.15 -1.95 22.63
CA ASP A 160 9.05 -3.27 21.99
C ASP A 160 9.37 -3.25 20.49
N TYR A 161 9.58 -2.08 19.88
CA TYR A 161 9.95 -2.02 18.48
C TYR A 161 11.34 -2.59 18.24
N ARG A 162 11.37 -3.65 17.42
CA ARG A 162 12.58 -4.26 16.89
C ARG A 162 12.57 -4.12 15.36
N PRO A 163 13.55 -3.39 14.78
CA PRO A 163 13.68 -3.29 13.34
C PRO A 163 13.83 -4.66 12.70
N ASN A 164 13.13 -4.89 11.59
CA ASN A 164 13.28 -6.10 10.79
C ASN A 164 14.26 -5.85 9.65
N VAL A 165 15.45 -6.45 9.74
CA VAL A 165 16.52 -6.28 8.73
C VAL A 165 16.08 -6.70 7.31
N LYS A 166 15.09 -7.59 7.19
CA LYS A 166 14.54 -8.01 5.90
C LYS A 166 13.72 -6.91 5.20
N ALA A 167 13.33 -5.86 5.92
CA ALA A 167 12.62 -4.71 5.39
C ALA A 167 13.54 -3.55 4.98
N ASN A 168 14.85 -3.64 5.24
CA ASN A 168 15.78 -2.51 5.03
C ASN A 168 15.84 -2.03 3.57
N GLU A 169 15.73 -2.95 2.61
CA GLU A 169 15.75 -2.63 1.18
C GLU A 169 14.36 -2.39 0.59
N PHE A 170 13.31 -2.47 1.41
CA PHE A 170 11.97 -2.23 0.94
C PHE A 170 11.77 -0.75 0.58
N SER A 171 11.11 -0.51 -0.55
CA SER A 171 10.75 0.82 -1.01
C SER A 171 9.40 0.74 -1.69
N VAL A 172 8.45 1.53 -1.18
CA VAL A 172 7.14 1.71 -1.81
C VAL A 172 7.32 2.13 -3.27
N GLU A 173 8.19 3.10 -3.55
CA GLU A 173 8.43 3.57 -4.92
C GLU A 173 9.04 2.50 -5.84
N ARG A 174 9.81 1.55 -5.32
CA ARG A 174 10.26 0.38 -6.09
C ARG A 174 9.10 -0.55 -6.42
N CYS A 175 8.20 -0.80 -5.47
CA CYS A 175 6.99 -1.59 -5.68
C CYS A 175 6.06 -0.92 -6.72
N ILE A 176 5.78 0.38 -6.56
CA ILE A 176 4.98 1.19 -7.48
C ILE A 176 5.53 1.17 -8.90
N ARG A 177 6.86 1.33 -9.07
CA ARG A 177 7.50 1.21 -10.39
C ARG A 177 7.34 -0.18 -11.00
N HIS A 178 7.40 -1.24 -10.20
CA HIS A 178 7.17 -2.60 -10.70
C HIS A 178 5.71 -2.81 -11.12
N VAL A 179 4.75 -2.37 -10.29
CA VAL A 179 3.32 -2.37 -10.61
C VAL A 179 3.06 -1.63 -11.92
N ASN A 180 3.68 -0.47 -12.13
CA ASN A 180 3.56 0.26 -13.39
C ASN A 180 4.00 -0.53 -14.60
N LYS A 181 5.14 -1.24 -14.51
CA LYS A 181 5.62 -2.09 -15.61
C LYS A 181 4.63 -3.21 -15.94
N ILE A 182 4.00 -3.80 -14.92
CA ILE A 182 2.97 -4.82 -15.12
C ILE A 182 1.73 -4.22 -15.82
N LYS A 183 1.25 -3.07 -15.34
CA LYS A 183 0.05 -2.40 -15.87
C LYS A 183 0.24 -1.83 -17.28
N SER A 184 1.48 -1.49 -17.66
CA SER A 184 1.82 -1.09 -19.04
C SER A 184 2.15 -2.28 -19.95
N GLY A 185 2.16 -3.51 -19.43
CA GLY A 185 2.42 -4.71 -20.20
C GLY A 185 1.19 -5.22 -20.97
N PRO A 186 1.38 -6.12 -21.96
CA PRO A 186 0.32 -6.63 -22.84
C PRO A 186 -0.80 -7.41 -22.12
N LEU A 187 -0.64 -7.72 -20.83
CA LEU A 187 -1.69 -8.33 -19.99
C LEU A 187 -2.78 -7.34 -19.55
N PHE A 188 -2.50 -6.03 -19.58
CA PHE A 188 -3.43 -4.96 -19.14
C PHE A 188 -3.77 -3.96 -20.24
N VAL A 189 -3.10 -4.03 -21.38
CA VAL A 189 -3.45 -3.29 -22.60
C VAL A 189 -4.36 -4.20 -23.44
N LYS A 190 -5.67 -3.91 -23.43
CA LYS A 190 -6.66 -4.50 -24.33
C LYS A 190 -7.29 -3.40 -25.18
#